data_AF-A0AAU0MP60-F1
#
_entry.id   AF-A0AAU0MP60-F1
#
_cell.length_a   1.000
_cell.length_b   1.000
_cell.length_c   1.000
_cell.angle_alpha   90.00
_cell.angle_beta   90.00
_cell.angle_gamma   90.00
#
_symmetry.space_group_name_H-M   'P 1'
#
loop_
_entity.id
_entity.type
_entity.pdbx_description
1 polymer ?
#
loop_
_entity_poly.entity_id
_entity_poly.type
_entity_poly.pdbx_seq_one_letter_code
_entity_poly.pdbx_strand_id
1 'polypeptide(L)'
;MKTYSVKEAYVTLQGEGAQTGRAAVFLRFSGCNLWSGLEKDRAGAICNFCDTDFVGTDGVNGGKFKGAGALAAHVKSVWMKDGPEGGQPYVICTGGEPLLQLDEEAIAALHAAGFEVGVETNGTILAPPGLDWICVSPKANAPLKQASGNELKLVYPQTEPEAQPSCFEHMQFEHFFLQPKDDTGQAENIAATAAYCMKYPKWRLSLQTHKLIGLP
;
A
#
# COMPACT_ATOMS: atom_id res chain seq x y z
N MET A 1 13.56 -21.43 -7.35
CA MET A 1 13.38 -20.03 -7.76
C MET A 1 11.90 -19.70 -7.62
N LYS A 2 11.56 -18.74 -6.74
CA LYS A 2 10.19 -18.34 -6.44
C LYS A 2 9.51 -17.71 -7.66
N THR A 3 8.18 -17.79 -7.75
CA THR A 3 7.40 -17.07 -8.77
C THR A 3 6.59 -15.99 -8.08
N TYR A 4 6.68 -14.76 -8.59
CA TYR A 4 5.89 -13.61 -8.15
C TYR A 4 4.73 -13.40 -9.11
N SER A 5 3.51 -13.32 -8.58
CA SER A 5 2.28 -13.04 -9.31
C SER A 5 1.90 -11.58 -9.11
N VAL A 6 1.94 -10.83 -10.20
CA VAL A 6 1.72 -9.38 -10.23
C VAL A 6 0.42 -9.13 -11.00
N LYS A 7 -0.53 -8.45 -10.36
CA LYS A 7 -1.76 -7.97 -10.99
C LYS A 7 -1.44 -6.95 -12.06
N GLU A 8 -0.65 -5.94 -11.70
CA GLU A 8 -0.27 -4.84 -12.57
C GLU A 8 0.99 -4.12 -12.08
N ALA A 9 1.65 -3.42 -13.00
CA ALA A 9 2.74 -2.51 -12.72
C ALA A 9 2.69 -1.25 -13.61
N TYR A 10 2.76 -0.07 -13.02
CA TYR A 10 2.64 1.19 -13.76
C TYR A 10 3.34 2.34 -13.06
N VAL A 11 3.74 3.37 -13.81
CA VAL A 11 4.28 4.62 -13.24
C VAL A 11 3.13 5.58 -12.96
N THR A 12 3.13 6.17 -11.76
CA THR A 12 2.20 7.25 -11.36
C THR A 12 2.87 8.10 -10.27
N LEU A 13 2.12 9.03 -9.66
CA LEU A 13 2.50 9.68 -8.41
C LEU A 13 1.87 8.92 -7.24
N GLN A 14 2.65 8.66 -6.19
CA GLN A 14 2.08 8.19 -4.92
C GLN A 14 1.02 9.19 -4.47
N GLY A 15 -0.21 8.71 -4.31
CA GLY A 15 -1.33 9.57 -4.02
C GLY A 15 -1.60 9.76 -2.53
N GLU A 16 -0.91 9.01 -1.66
CA GLU A 16 -1.24 8.87 -0.23
C GLU A 16 -0.01 9.00 0.69
N GLY A 17 -0.25 9.27 1.97
CA GLY A 17 0.78 9.23 3.02
C GLY A 17 1.86 10.31 2.91
N ALA A 18 2.98 10.10 3.58
CA ALA A 18 4.09 11.07 3.59
C ALA A 18 4.81 11.19 2.23
N GLN A 19 4.67 10.18 1.38
CA GLN A 19 5.27 10.12 0.05
C GLN A 19 4.34 10.72 -1.03
N THR A 20 3.23 11.36 -0.66
CA THR A 20 2.27 11.96 -1.61
C THR A 20 2.97 12.90 -2.61
N GLY A 21 2.71 12.71 -3.90
CA GLY A 21 3.25 13.49 -5.01
C GLY A 21 4.59 12.97 -5.56
N ARG A 22 5.19 11.93 -4.94
CA ARG A 22 6.43 11.34 -5.42
C ARG A 22 6.17 10.38 -6.59
N ALA A 23 6.92 10.52 -7.68
CA ALA A 23 6.87 9.57 -8.80
C ALA A 23 7.35 8.18 -8.37
N ALA A 24 6.58 7.14 -8.72
CA ALA A 24 6.87 5.76 -8.35
C ALA A 24 6.36 4.77 -9.40
N VAL A 25 7.01 3.61 -9.48
CA VAL A 25 6.37 2.41 -10.03
C VAL A 25 5.49 1.81 -8.95
N PHE A 26 4.18 1.70 -9.19
CA PHE A 26 3.32 0.84 -8.39
C PHE A 26 3.49 -0.59 -8.87
N LEU A 27 3.92 -1.48 -7.99
CA LEU A 27 4.02 -2.91 -8.22
C LEU A 27 2.94 -3.61 -7.40
N ARG A 28 1.80 -3.92 -8.03
CA ARG A 28 0.63 -4.52 -7.38
C ARG A 28 0.70 -6.04 -7.47
N PHE A 29 1.02 -6.72 -6.38
CA PHE A 29 0.97 -8.17 -6.27
C PHE A 29 -0.49 -8.68 -6.29
N SER A 30 -0.66 -9.93 -6.70
CA SER A 30 -1.96 -10.61 -6.68
C SER A 30 -2.25 -11.25 -5.33
N GLY A 31 -3.51 -11.18 -4.89
CA GLY A 31 -4.02 -11.87 -3.70
C GLY A 31 -3.83 -11.10 -2.38
N CYS A 32 -4.70 -11.40 -1.41
CA CYS A 32 -4.72 -10.83 -0.06
C CYS A 32 -5.09 -11.91 0.95
N ASN A 33 -4.64 -11.77 2.20
CA ASN A 33 -4.99 -12.68 3.30
C ASN A 33 -6.23 -12.23 4.11
N LEU A 34 -6.78 -11.04 3.83
CA LEU A 34 -7.94 -10.50 4.54
C LEU A 34 -9.23 -10.48 3.72
N TRP A 35 -9.14 -10.73 2.41
CA TRP A 35 -10.26 -10.89 1.49
C TRP A 35 -9.81 -11.67 0.25
N SER A 36 -10.67 -12.52 -0.30
CA SER A 36 -10.35 -13.31 -1.51
C SER A 36 -10.22 -12.46 -2.77
N GLY A 37 -10.77 -11.24 -2.76
CA GLY A 37 -10.90 -10.39 -3.95
C GLY A 37 -12.15 -10.69 -4.78
N LEU A 38 -12.97 -11.67 -4.37
CA LEU A 38 -14.23 -12.00 -5.04
C LEU A 38 -15.40 -11.34 -4.30
N GLU A 39 -16.25 -10.64 -5.04
CA GLU A 39 -17.40 -9.91 -4.48
C GLU A 39 -18.35 -10.80 -3.66
N LYS A 40 -18.53 -12.05 -4.08
CA LYS A 40 -19.34 -13.05 -3.36
C LYS A 40 -18.86 -13.32 -1.93
N ASP A 41 -17.58 -13.07 -1.65
CA ASP A 41 -16.96 -13.32 -0.33
C ASP A 41 -16.83 -12.03 0.50
N ARG A 42 -17.09 -10.84 -0.09
CA ARG A 42 -16.82 -9.53 0.55
C ARG A 42 -17.57 -9.35 1.87
N ALA A 43 -18.83 -9.79 1.94
CA ALA A 43 -19.66 -9.62 3.13
C ALA A 43 -19.13 -10.39 4.35
N GLY A 44 -18.40 -11.50 4.15
CA GLY A 44 -17.80 -12.31 5.21
C GLY A 44 -16.30 -12.09 5.39
N ALA A 45 -15.70 -11.16 4.64
CA ALA A 45 -14.27 -10.89 4.68
C ALA A 45 -13.89 -10.05 5.91
N ILE A 46 -12.64 -10.20 6.37
CA ILE A 46 -12.09 -9.34 7.43
C ILE A 46 -11.96 -7.90 6.92
N CYS A 47 -11.48 -7.73 5.68
CA CYS A 47 -11.45 -6.45 4.99
C CYS A 47 -12.56 -6.39 3.95
N ASN A 48 -13.68 -5.73 4.27
CA ASN A 48 -14.86 -5.67 3.39
C ASN A 48 -14.96 -4.37 2.57
N PHE A 49 -14.10 -3.38 2.83
CA PHE A 49 -14.11 -2.06 2.20
C PHE A 49 -12.98 -1.83 1.19
N CYS A 50 -12.29 -2.90 0.76
CA CYS A 50 -11.21 -2.77 -0.22
C CYS A 50 -11.72 -2.22 -1.56
N ASP A 51 -11.03 -1.21 -2.09
CA ASP A 51 -11.33 -0.47 -3.33
C ASP A 51 -10.49 -0.95 -4.53
N THR A 52 -9.70 -2.01 -4.36
CA THR A 52 -8.65 -2.44 -5.29
C THR A 52 -8.99 -3.81 -5.90
N ASP A 53 -8.85 -3.94 -7.22
CA ASP A 53 -8.79 -5.24 -7.89
C ASP A 53 -7.36 -5.81 -7.80
N PHE A 54 -7.21 -6.96 -7.14
CA PHE A 54 -5.94 -7.68 -7.00
C PHE A 54 -6.04 -9.16 -7.42
N VAL A 55 -7.12 -9.55 -8.11
CA VAL A 55 -7.32 -10.94 -8.54
C VAL A 55 -6.69 -11.13 -9.92
N GLY A 56 -5.92 -12.21 -10.08
CA GLY A 56 -5.28 -12.55 -11.35
C GLY A 56 -3.99 -11.75 -11.62
N THR A 57 -3.48 -11.88 -12.84
CA THR A 57 -2.21 -11.30 -13.30
C THR A 57 -2.38 -10.66 -14.68
N ASP A 58 -3.53 -10.03 -14.90
CA ASP A 58 -4.08 -9.62 -16.19
C ASP A 58 -4.23 -8.10 -16.35
N GLY A 59 -3.79 -7.32 -15.36
CA GLY A 59 -3.74 -5.86 -15.44
C GLY A 59 -2.56 -5.35 -16.27
N VAL A 60 -2.40 -4.03 -16.30
CA VAL A 60 -1.35 -3.37 -17.08
C VAL A 60 0.03 -3.85 -16.64
N ASN A 61 0.84 -4.36 -17.57
CA ASN A 61 2.14 -4.99 -17.28
C ASN A 61 2.06 -6.09 -16.20
N GLY A 62 0.88 -6.72 -16.02
CA GLY A 62 0.68 -7.85 -15.12
C GLY A 62 1.32 -9.13 -15.66
N GLY A 63 1.58 -10.08 -14.75
CA GLY A 63 2.15 -11.36 -15.15
C GLY A 63 2.72 -12.20 -14.01
N LYS A 64 3.39 -13.28 -14.39
CA LYS A 64 4.11 -14.15 -13.46
C LYS A 64 5.60 -14.10 -13.75
N PHE A 65 6.38 -13.72 -12.75
CA PHE A 65 7.82 -13.48 -12.87
C PHE A 65 8.58 -14.54 -12.09
N LYS A 66 9.43 -15.31 -12.78
CA LYS A 66 10.21 -16.39 -12.18
C LYS A 66 11.54 -15.84 -11.67
N GLY A 67 11.64 -15.67 -10.35
CA GLY A 67 12.82 -15.17 -9.65
C GLY A 67 12.87 -13.66 -9.51
N ALA A 68 13.55 -13.20 -8.45
CA ALA A 68 13.66 -11.80 -8.08
C ALA A 68 14.28 -10.93 -9.21
N GLY A 69 15.28 -11.46 -9.90
CA GLY A 69 15.90 -10.76 -11.04
C GLY A 69 14.93 -10.50 -12.19
N ALA A 70 14.01 -11.43 -12.49
CA ALA A 70 13.00 -11.23 -13.52
C ALA A 70 11.97 -10.18 -13.11
N LEU A 71 11.56 -10.17 -11.83
CA LEU A 71 10.68 -9.15 -11.27
C LEU A 71 11.33 -7.76 -11.34
N ALA A 72 12.58 -7.63 -10.87
CA ALA A 72 13.29 -6.35 -10.86
C ALA A 72 13.57 -5.81 -12.27
N ALA A 73 13.94 -6.69 -13.22
CA ALA A 73 14.09 -6.32 -14.62
C ALA A 73 12.78 -5.81 -15.23
N HIS A 74 11.65 -6.43 -14.87
CA HIS A 74 10.33 -5.98 -15.29
C HIS A 74 10.00 -4.59 -14.74
N VAL A 75 10.11 -4.37 -13.44
CA VAL A 75 9.89 -3.06 -12.79
C VAL A 75 10.77 -1.97 -13.40
N LYS A 76 12.05 -2.29 -13.65
CA LYS A 76 12.98 -1.37 -14.32
C LYS A 76 12.52 -1.03 -15.73
N SER A 77 12.02 -1.99 -16.50
CA SER A 77 11.50 -1.73 -17.85
C SER A 77 10.29 -0.80 -17.85
N VAL A 78 9.39 -0.93 -16.87
CA VAL A 78 8.24 -0.03 -16.67
C VAL A 78 8.72 1.41 -16.37
N TRP A 79 9.67 1.57 -15.46
CA TRP A 79 10.25 2.89 -15.16
C TRP A 79 10.99 3.50 -16.36
N MET A 80 11.80 2.73 -17.08
CA MET A 80 12.54 3.24 -18.24
C MET A 80 11.61 3.68 -19.39
N LYS A 81 10.40 3.14 -19.45
CA LYS A 81 9.42 3.45 -20.49
C LYS A 81 8.57 4.67 -20.14
N ASP A 82 8.03 4.71 -18.93
CA ASP A 82 6.98 5.66 -18.54
C ASP A 82 7.39 6.57 -17.37
N GLY A 83 8.62 6.40 -16.84
CA GLY A 83 9.18 7.16 -15.73
C GLY A 83 9.79 8.52 -16.11
N PRO A 84 10.06 9.38 -15.13
CA PRO A 84 10.73 10.66 -15.36
C PRO A 84 12.19 10.46 -15.79
N GLU A 85 12.74 11.45 -16.52
CA GLU A 85 14.12 11.43 -17.03
C GLU A 85 15.20 11.56 -15.93
N GLY A 86 14.82 11.82 -14.67
CA GLY A 86 15.74 11.98 -13.56
C GLY A 86 15.11 11.75 -12.18
N GLY A 87 15.93 11.81 -11.14
CA GLY A 87 15.55 11.48 -9.76
C GLY A 87 15.87 10.04 -9.38
N GLN A 88 15.71 9.73 -8.09
CA GLN A 88 15.92 8.39 -7.55
C GLN A 88 14.69 7.52 -7.87
N PRO A 89 14.82 6.43 -8.67
CA PRO A 89 13.70 5.53 -8.94
C PRO A 89 13.12 4.98 -7.64
N TYR A 90 11.79 4.95 -7.57
CA TYR A 90 11.06 4.47 -6.40
C TYR A 90 10.02 3.46 -6.84
N VAL A 91 9.92 2.34 -6.12
CA VAL A 91 8.89 1.31 -6.35
C VAL A 91 8.08 1.16 -5.07
N ILE A 92 6.76 1.17 -5.20
CA ILE A 92 5.82 0.89 -4.14
C ILE A 92 5.26 -0.51 -4.36
N CYS A 93 5.70 -1.46 -3.54
CA CYS A 93 5.15 -2.80 -3.48
C CYS A 93 3.81 -2.78 -2.73
N THR A 94 2.74 -3.18 -3.41
CA THR A 94 1.36 -3.16 -2.89
C THR A 94 0.59 -4.38 -3.42
N GLY A 95 -0.73 -4.43 -3.22
CA GLY A 95 -1.66 -5.33 -3.91
C GLY A 95 -1.70 -6.76 -3.39
N GLY A 96 -2.86 -7.43 -3.36
CA GLY A 96 -3.68 -7.22 -2.18
C GLY A 96 -2.78 -7.08 -0.94
N GLU A 97 -2.26 -8.17 -0.37
CA GLU A 97 -1.20 -8.09 0.65
C GLU A 97 0.19 -8.41 0.05
N PRO A 98 1.09 -7.42 -0.12
CA PRO A 98 2.38 -7.62 -0.78
C PRO A 98 3.31 -8.57 -0.03
N LEU A 99 3.25 -8.61 1.31
CA LEU A 99 4.14 -9.44 2.13
C LEU A 99 3.82 -10.94 2.05
N LEU A 100 2.77 -11.34 1.32
CA LEU A 100 2.58 -12.74 0.91
C LEU A 100 3.63 -13.20 -0.10
N GLN A 101 4.21 -12.25 -0.86
CA GLN A 101 5.08 -12.53 -1.99
C GLN A 101 6.42 -11.80 -1.93
N LEU A 102 6.47 -10.57 -1.43
CA LEU A 102 7.69 -9.77 -1.32
C LEU A 102 8.64 -10.37 -0.28
N ASP A 103 9.88 -10.64 -0.68
CA ASP A 103 10.93 -11.22 0.16
C ASP A 103 12.27 -10.50 -0.03
N GLU A 104 13.26 -10.87 0.79
CA GLU A 104 14.60 -10.26 0.79
C GLU A 104 15.28 -10.36 -0.59
N GLU A 105 15.10 -11.47 -1.32
CA GLU A 105 15.65 -11.62 -2.67
C GLU A 105 15.05 -10.59 -3.64
N ALA A 106 13.74 -10.39 -3.61
CA ALA A 106 13.05 -9.38 -4.43
C ALA A 106 13.51 -7.97 -4.10
N ILE A 107 13.60 -7.63 -2.81
CA ILE A 107 14.04 -6.31 -2.34
C ILE A 107 15.48 -6.04 -2.80
N ALA A 108 16.40 -6.98 -2.57
CA ALA A 108 17.79 -6.84 -2.99
C ALA A 108 17.92 -6.70 -4.51
N ALA A 109 17.10 -7.41 -5.29
CA ALA A 109 17.10 -7.28 -6.75
C ALA A 109 16.56 -5.91 -7.21
N LEU A 110 15.54 -5.36 -6.56
CA LEU A 110 15.02 -4.02 -6.85
C LEU A 110 16.03 -2.93 -6.51
N HIS A 111 16.71 -3.06 -5.36
CA HIS A 111 17.84 -2.20 -5.00
C HIS A 111 18.97 -2.27 -6.02
N ALA A 112 19.37 -3.48 -6.44
CA ALA A 112 20.38 -3.66 -7.47
C ALA A 112 19.96 -3.09 -8.84
N ALA A 113 18.65 -3.00 -9.10
CA ALA A 113 18.10 -2.33 -10.27
C ALA A 113 18.10 -0.79 -10.16
N GLY A 114 18.40 -0.24 -8.98
CA GLY A 114 18.54 1.19 -8.71
C GLY A 114 17.32 1.82 -8.03
N PHE A 115 16.40 1.03 -7.48
CA PHE A 115 15.20 1.55 -6.82
C PHE A 115 15.40 1.74 -5.33
N GLU A 116 14.76 2.76 -4.75
CA GLU A 116 14.27 2.69 -3.38
C GLU A 116 12.97 1.87 -3.34
N VAL A 117 12.74 1.09 -2.29
CA VAL A 117 11.65 0.13 -2.18
C VAL A 117 10.76 0.45 -0.98
N GLY A 118 9.54 0.88 -1.28
CA GLY A 118 8.48 1.06 -0.30
C GLY A 118 7.48 -0.10 -0.31
N VAL A 119 6.78 -0.31 0.81
CA VAL A 119 5.68 -1.27 0.91
C VAL A 119 4.43 -0.62 1.51
N GLU A 120 3.27 -0.98 0.97
CA GLU A 120 1.93 -0.67 1.51
C GLU A 120 1.30 -2.00 1.99
N THR A 121 1.32 -2.26 3.29
CA THR A 121 0.87 -3.54 3.88
C THR A 121 -0.29 -3.35 4.86
N ASN A 122 -1.12 -4.39 5.02
CA ASN A 122 -2.11 -4.44 6.08
C ASN A 122 -1.51 -4.73 7.48
N GLY A 123 -0.21 -5.05 7.55
CA GLY A 123 0.55 -5.23 8.79
C GLY A 123 0.39 -6.57 9.48
N THR A 124 -0.34 -7.52 8.89
CA THR A 124 -0.56 -8.88 9.45
C THR A 124 0.65 -9.81 9.33
N ILE A 125 1.63 -9.41 8.51
CA ILE A 125 2.88 -10.12 8.26
C ILE A 125 4.02 -9.16 8.63
N LEU A 126 5.08 -9.69 9.25
CA LEU A 126 6.29 -8.89 9.52
C LEU A 126 7.00 -8.61 8.21
N ALA A 127 7.35 -7.36 7.99
CA ALA A 127 8.07 -6.94 6.81
C ALA A 127 9.51 -7.51 6.83
N PRO A 128 10.01 -8.09 5.73
CA PRO A 128 11.40 -8.51 5.64
C PRO A 128 12.35 -7.31 5.75
N PRO A 129 13.61 -7.51 6.18
CA PRO A 129 14.59 -6.44 6.24
C PRO A 129 14.92 -5.90 4.84
N GLY A 130 15.43 -4.67 4.80
CA GLY A 130 15.89 -4.01 3.57
C GLY A 130 14.87 -3.11 2.89
N LEU A 131 13.63 -3.02 3.37
CA LEU A 131 12.69 -2.00 2.88
C LEU A 131 13.13 -0.60 3.32
N ASP A 132 13.07 0.35 2.39
CA ASP A 132 13.41 1.76 2.64
C ASP A 132 12.22 2.51 3.26
N TRP A 133 10.99 2.09 2.96
CA TRP A 133 9.77 2.69 3.48
C TRP A 133 8.69 1.65 3.80
N ILE A 134 8.20 1.65 5.03
CA ILE A 134 7.12 0.76 5.49
C ILE A 134 5.89 1.62 5.83
N CYS A 135 4.85 1.49 5.01
CA CYS A 135 3.51 1.99 5.31
C CYS A 135 2.62 0.84 5.80
N VAL A 136 2.07 0.98 7.00
CA VAL A 136 1.14 0.03 7.59
C VAL A 136 -0.25 0.64 7.65
N SER A 137 -1.22 -0.01 7.02
CA SER A 137 -2.64 0.33 7.11
C SER A 137 -3.39 -0.77 7.86
N PRO A 138 -3.53 -0.70 9.19
CA PRO A 138 -4.20 -1.73 9.96
C PRO A 138 -5.69 -1.83 9.58
N LYS A 139 -6.25 -3.03 9.72
CA LYS A 139 -7.66 -3.34 9.45
C LYS A 139 -8.30 -3.87 10.73
N ALA A 140 -9.55 -3.48 10.99
CA ALA A 140 -10.30 -4.02 12.14
C ALA A 140 -10.27 -5.56 12.13
N ASN A 141 -10.25 -6.16 13.32
CA ASN A 141 -10.31 -7.62 13.50
C ASN A 141 -9.20 -8.44 12.83
N ALA A 142 -8.13 -7.80 12.37
CA ALA A 142 -6.93 -8.47 11.87
C ALA A 142 -5.79 -8.40 12.90
N PRO A 143 -5.00 -9.47 13.08
CA PRO A 143 -3.82 -9.41 13.93
C PRO A 143 -2.80 -8.45 13.35
N LEU A 144 -2.30 -7.51 14.15
CA LEU A 144 -1.23 -6.60 13.74
C LEU A 144 0.11 -7.12 14.25
N LYS A 145 0.99 -7.54 13.34
CA LYS A 145 2.35 -7.99 13.67
C LYS A 145 3.39 -6.89 13.46
N GLN A 146 3.24 -6.11 12.38
CA GLN A 146 4.12 -5.00 12.09
C GLN A 146 3.72 -3.78 12.94
N ALA A 147 4.33 -3.64 14.11
CA ALA A 147 4.06 -2.57 15.08
C ALA A 147 5.08 -1.40 15.02
N SER A 148 5.90 -1.37 13.96
CA SER A 148 6.86 -0.30 13.70
C SER A 148 7.04 -0.07 12.21
N GLY A 149 7.56 1.10 11.83
CA GLY A 149 7.82 1.45 10.43
C GLY A 149 7.91 2.96 10.26
N ASN A 150 7.83 3.43 9.01
CA ASN A 150 7.92 4.86 8.74
C ASN A 150 6.55 5.53 8.92
N GLU A 151 5.48 4.92 8.41
CA GLU A 151 4.14 5.48 8.54
C GLU A 151 3.06 4.46 8.89
N LEU A 152 2.16 4.88 9.78
CA LEU A 152 0.88 4.23 10.01
C LEU A 152 -0.22 5.07 9.38
N LYS A 153 -0.97 4.49 8.46
CA LYS A 153 -2.04 5.14 7.68
C LYS A 153 -3.36 4.42 7.89
N LEU A 154 -4.14 4.89 8.85
CA LEU A 154 -5.42 4.28 9.23
C LEU A 154 -6.55 4.85 8.37
N VAL A 155 -7.31 3.97 7.73
CA VAL A 155 -8.57 4.35 7.08
C VAL A 155 -9.59 4.76 8.14
N TYR A 156 -10.25 5.89 7.96
CA TYR A 156 -11.12 6.52 8.95
C TYR A 156 -12.30 7.22 8.27
N PRO A 157 -13.50 7.24 8.86
CA PRO A 157 -13.90 6.54 10.07
C PRO A 157 -14.10 5.04 9.87
N GLN A 158 -13.95 4.28 10.96
CA GLN A 158 -14.33 2.87 11.09
C GLN A 158 -15.20 2.73 12.35
N THR A 159 -16.26 1.92 12.29
CA THR A 159 -17.19 1.73 13.41
C THR A 159 -16.70 0.71 14.42
N GLU A 160 -15.74 -0.13 14.00
CA GLU A 160 -15.15 -1.18 14.80
C GLU A 160 -14.28 -0.61 15.94
N PRO A 161 -14.49 -1.06 17.19
CA PRO A 161 -13.68 -0.62 18.34
C PRO A 161 -12.17 -0.87 18.17
N GLU A 162 -11.79 -1.90 17.44
CA GLU A 162 -10.41 -2.30 17.19
C GLU A 162 -9.69 -1.38 16.20
N ALA A 163 -10.43 -0.55 15.46
CA ALA A 163 -9.91 0.36 14.45
C ALA A 163 -9.99 1.84 14.84
N GLN A 164 -10.07 2.14 16.14
CA GLN A 164 -10.01 3.52 16.64
C GLN A 164 -8.57 4.04 16.65
N PRO A 165 -8.31 5.33 16.35
CA PRO A 165 -6.94 5.85 16.27
C PRO A 165 -6.11 5.60 17.54
N SER A 166 -6.71 5.76 18.72
CA SER A 166 -6.06 5.50 20.02
C SER A 166 -5.49 4.08 20.17
N CYS A 167 -6.01 3.10 19.44
CA CYS A 167 -5.51 1.73 19.45
C CYS A 167 -4.10 1.60 18.85
N PHE A 168 -3.64 2.60 18.08
CA PHE A 168 -2.38 2.53 17.34
C PHE A 168 -1.32 3.51 17.82
N GLU A 169 -1.68 4.50 18.64
CA GLU A 169 -0.78 5.60 19.01
C GLU A 169 0.47 5.15 19.78
N HIS A 170 0.45 4.00 20.44
CA HIS A 170 1.60 3.48 21.19
C HIS A 170 2.65 2.77 20.31
N MET A 171 2.34 2.56 19.02
CA MET A 171 3.21 1.87 18.07
C MET A 171 4.37 2.75 17.61
N GLN A 172 5.42 2.12 17.08
CA GLN A 172 6.69 2.78 16.79
C GLN A 172 6.76 3.22 15.32
N PHE A 173 5.96 4.23 14.96
CA PHE A 173 5.95 4.85 13.64
C PHE A 173 6.42 6.30 13.68
N GLU A 174 7.13 6.75 12.65
CA GLU A 174 7.57 8.14 12.52
C GLU A 174 6.39 9.07 12.19
N HIS A 175 5.37 8.53 11.51
CA HIS A 175 4.24 9.27 10.99
C HIS A 175 2.92 8.57 11.29
N PHE A 176 1.92 9.35 11.70
CA PHE A 176 0.55 8.89 11.91
C PHE A 176 -0.40 9.66 11.00
N PHE A 177 -1.10 8.94 10.12
CA PHE A 177 -2.06 9.50 9.18
C PHE A 177 -3.43 8.88 9.36
N LEU A 178 -4.46 9.72 9.25
CA LEU A 178 -5.82 9.27 9.00
C LEU A 178 -6.18 9.54 7.54
N GLN A 179 -6.68 8.51 6.88
CA GLN A 179 -7.13 8.56 5.49
C GLN A 179 -8.65 8.43 5.43
N PRO A 180 -9.36 9.41 4.85
CA PRO A 180 -10.80 9.31 4.66
C PRO A 180 -11.15 8.02 3.91
N LYS A 181 -12.10 7.26 4.44
CA LYS A 181 -12.65 6.09 3.77
C LYS A 181 -13.36 6.51 2.49
N ASP A 182 -13.02 5.85 1.38
CA ASP A 182 -13.62 6.13 0.08
C ASP A 182 -14.86 5.26 -0.14
N ASP A 183 -16.02 5.80 0.26
CA ASP A 183 -17.33 5.20 0.03
C ASP A 183 -18.36 6.30 -0.30
N THR A 184 -19.65 5.94 -0.30
CA THR A 184 -20.73 6.88 -0.63
C THR A 184 -20.80 8.10 0.28
N GLY A 185 -20.13 8.10 1.44
CA GLY A 185 -20.05 9.21 2.39
C GLY A 185 -18.73 9.99 2.33
N GLN A 186 -18.09 10.09 1.16
CA GLN A 186 -16.74 10.65 1.02
C GLN A 186 -16.60 12.05 1.64
N ALA A 187 -17.55 12.97 1.41
CA ALA A 187 -17.49 14.33 1.93
C ALA A 187 -17.55 14.36 3.47
N GLU A 188 -18.43 13.57 4.06
CA GLU A 188 -18.56 13.40 5.50
C GLU A 188 -17.30 12.76 6.11
N ASN A 189 -16.74 11.74 5.45
CA ASN A 189 -15.53 11.06 5.89
C ASN A 189 -14.33 12.02 5.87
N ILE A 190 -14.19 12.86 4.84
CA ILE A 190 -13.16 13.90 4.76
C ILE A 190 -13.32 14.89 5.91
N ALA A 191 -14.53 15.41 6.13
CA ALA A 191 -14.81 16.36 7.20
C ALA A 191 -14.52 15.78 8.60
N ALA A 192 -14.95 14.54 8.85
CA ALA A 192 -14.71 13.84 10.11
C ALA A 192 -13.21 13.59 10.34
N THR A 193 -12.48 13.19 9.30
CA THR A 193 -11.03 12.95 9.37
C THR A 193 -10.29 14.26 9.67
N ALA A 194 -10.62 15.33 8.95
CA ALA A 194 -10.03 16.65 9.17
C ALA A 194 -10.29 17.16 10.59
N ALA A 195 -11.55 17.05 11.07
CA ALA A 195 -11.91 17.42 12.43
C ALA A 195 -11.13 16.62 13.49
N TYR A 196 -10.91 15.33 13.27
CA TYR A 196 -10.11 14.50 14.17
C TYR A 196 -8.65 14.96 14.23
N CYS A 197 -8.00 15.12 13.08
CA CYS A 197 -6.60 15.57 13.00
C CYS A 197 -6.41 16.98 13.61
N MET A 198 -7.38 17.89 13.44
CA MET A 198 -7.36 19.21 14.09
C MET A 198 -7.45 19.11 15.62
N LYS A 199 -8.20 18.14 16.14
CA LYS A 199 -8.35 17.92 17.58
C LYS A 199 -7.16 17.16 18.19
N TYR A 200 -6.54 16.26 17.43
CA TYR A 200 -5.46 15.38 17.88
C TYR A 200 -4.26 15.45 16.92
N PRO A 201 -3.36 16.44 17.08
CA PRO A 201 -2.34 16.80 16.08
C PRO A 201 -1.21 15.78 15.92
N LYS A 202 -1.22 14.70 16.71
CA LYS A 202 -0.40 13.51 16.40
C LYS A 202 -0.76 12.94 15.03
N TRP A 203 -2.04 13.02 14.67
CA TRP A 203 -2.57 12.54 13.40
C TRP A 203 -2.56 13.64 12.35
N ARG A 204 -2.19 13.26 11.12
CA ARG A 204 -2.22 14.12 9.93
C ARG A 204 -3.21 13.57 8.92
N LEU A 205 -3.83 14.45 8.14
CA LEU A 205 -4.75 14.04 7.07
C LEU A 205 -3.95 13.49 5.88
N SER A 206 -4.29 12.30 5.41
CA SER A 206 -3.83 11.70 4.15
C SER A 206 -5.00 11.62 3.19
N LEU A 207 -4.99 12.41 2.12
CA LEU A 207 -5.99 12.31 1.06
C LEU A 207 -5.54 11.31 0.00
N GLN A 208 -6.49 10.70 -0.70
CA GLN A 208 -6.21 9.91 -1.91
C GLN A 208 -6.09 10.86 -3.11
N THR A 209 -4.98 11.60 -3.17
CA THR A 209 -4.84 12.72 -4.12
C THR A 209 -4.87 12.28 -5.58
N HIS A 210 -4.42 11.06 -5.89
CA HIS A 210 -4.51 10.44 -7.22
C HIS A 210 -5.95 10.44 -7.77
N LYS A 211 -6.97 10.18 -6.94
CA LYS A 211 -8.39 10.23 -7.32
C LYS A 211 -8.86 11.66 -7.63
N LEU A 212 -8.28 12.67 -6.98
CA LEU A 212 -8.60 14.09 -7.19
C LEU A 212 -8.01 14.64 -8.50
N ILE A 213 -6.83 14.15 -8.88
CA ILE A 213 -6.08 14.63 -10.05
C ILE A 213 -6.24 13.72 -11.28
N GLY A 214 -7.00 12.62 -11.16
CA GLY A 214 -7.28 11.71 -12.27
C GLY A 214 -6.10 10.82 -12.66
N LEU A 215 -5.24 10.47 -11.71
CA LEU A 215 -4.15 9.52 -11.90
C LEU A 215 -4.49 8.13 -11.36
N PRO A 216 -3.93 7.05 -11.94
CA PRO A 216 -4.05 5.69 -11.42
C PRO A 216 -3.24 5.49 -10.14
#